data_AF-A0A7X8D4D0-F1
#
_entry.id   AF-A0A7X8D4D0-F1
#
_cell.length_a   1.000
_cell.length_b   1.000
_cell.length_c   1.000
_cell.angle_alpha   90.00
_cell.angle_beta   90.00
_cell.angle_gamma   90.00
#
_symmetry.space_group_name_H-M   'P 1'
#
loop_
_entity.id
_entity.type
_entity.pdbx_description
1 polymer ?
#
loop_
_entity_poly.entity_id
_entity_poly.type
_entity_poly.pdbx_seq_one_letter_code
_entity_poly.pdbx_strand_id
1 'polypeptide(L)'
;MKLKVEKIVIILICLSLIIGLYTLYQRTEVEKQYKTAEIVLDYNEIKKLADSSDEDLSYWFKKFKEFGAESVSIQEETINLLIEAGYELRAEIVSQLVKEYKWQDSYHEEIVSAIKENEIKPVDLIISTEDEELYSYIVSGLEERYAAEFHERHILDDVYYIVLKGTNDDIYYSETDKIINIDGKGVYESVKVADSRLMNIGIGYDPEKISLAKEAGLDVVLRPINFPTYNEKLADAYKA
;
A
#
# COMPACT_ATOMS: atom_id res chain seq x y z
N MET A 1 -3.09 -62.13 19.93
CA MET A 1 -2.57 -60.77 20.22
C MET A 1 -3.10 -59.68 19.27
N LYS A 2 -3.59 -60.00 18.05
CA LYS A 2 -4.10 -59.01 17.07
C LYS A 2 -5.41 -58.29 17.47
N LEU A 3 -6.38 -59.02 18.06
CA LEU A 3 -7.69 -58.47 18.50
C LEU A 3 -7.63 -57.34 19.55
N LYS A 4 -6.53 -57.21 20.30
CA LYS A 4 -6.37 -56.12 21.29
C LYS A 4 -5.95 -54.81 20.63
N VAL A 5 -5.10 -54.88 19.60
CA VAL A 5 -4.62 -53.70 18.88
C VAL A 5 -5.74 -53.09 18.04
N GLU A 6 -6.53 -53.91 17.35
CA GLU A 6 -7.71 -53.45 16.59
C GLU A 6 -8.73 -52.73 17.49
N LYS A 7 -9.01 -53.25 18.69
CA LYS A 7 -9.89 -52.58 19.67
C LYS A 7 -9.31 -51.24 20.15
N ILE A 8 -8.00 -51.15 20.39
CA ILE A 8 -7.35 -49.90 20.80
C ILE A 8 -7.43 -48.86 19.67
N VAL A 9 -7.21 -49.28 18.42
CA VAL A 9 -7.32 -48.40 17.25
C VAL A 9 -8.75 -47.89 17.08
N ILE A 10 -9.76 -48.76 17.24
CA ILE A 10 -11.17 -48.37 17.19
C ILE A 10 -11.49 -47.34 18.29
N ILE A 11 -10.99 -47.54 19.51
CA ILE A 11 -11.19 -46.57 20.61
C ILE A 11 -10.57 -45.22 20.27
N LEU A 12 -9.36 -45.19 19.71
CA LEU A 12 -8.70 -43.95 19.30
C LEU A 12 -9.46 -43.24 18.17
N ILE A 13 -10.01 -44.00 17.21
CA ILE A 13 -10.86 -43.45 16.14
C ILE A 13 -12.15 -42.87 16.73
N CYS A 14 -12.82 -43.58 17.64
CA CYS A 14 -14.02 -43.06 18.28
C CYS A 14 -13.74 -41.80 19.12
N LEU A 15 -12.59 -41.77 19.81
CA LEU A 15 -12.18 -40.62 20.61
C LEU A 15 -11.92 -39.39 19.73
N SER A 16 -11.20 -39.54 18.62
CA SER A 16 -10.95 -38.43 17.68
C SER A 16 -12.25 -37.94 17.03
N LEU A 17 -13.20 -38.85 16.75
CA LEU A 17 -14.52 -38.50 16.21
C LEU A 17 -15.35 -37.68 17.21
N ILE A 18 -15.32 -38.05 18.49
CA ILE A 18 -16.01 -37.30 19.56
C ILE A 18 -15.43 -35.90 19.71
N ILE A 19 -14.09 -35.76 19.67
CA ILE A 19 -13.42 -34.45 19.72
C ILE A 19 -13.79 -33.63 18.47
N GLY A 20 -13.84 -34.25 17.29
CA GLY A 20 -14.29 -33.60 16.05
C GLY A 20 -15.74 -33.11 16.13
N LEU A 21 -16.66 -33.93 16.65
CA LEU A 21 -18.06 -33.52 16.83
C LEU A 21 -18.22 -32.40 17.86
N TYR A 22 -17.44 -32.44 18.95
CA TYR A 22 -17.46 -31.41 19.97
C TYR A 22 -16.97 -30.05 19.45
N THR A 23 -15.87 -30.03 18.68
CA THR A 23 -15.37 -28.81 18.04
C THR A 23 -16.35 -28.25 17.00
N LEU A 24 -16.99 -29.13 16.22
CA LEU A 24 -18.03 -28.74 15.27
C LEU A 24 -19.26 -28.13 15.97
N TYR A 25 -19.67 -28.71 17.10
CA TYR A 25 -20.78 -28.20 17.91
C TYR A 25 -20.46 -26.82 18.48
N GLN A 26 -19.29 -26.65 19.11
CA GLN A 26 -18.86 -25.34 19.60
C GLN A 26 -18.85 -24.29 18.50
N ARG A 27 -18.27 -24.63 17.35
CA ARG A 27 -18.22 -23.72 16.20
C ARG A 27 -19.61 -23.32 15.72
N THR A 28 -20.52 -24.29 15.58
CA THR A 28 -21.90 -24.04 15.12
C THR A 28 -22.65 -23.16 16.13
N GLU A 29 -22.43 -23.35 17.42
CA GLU A 29 -23.11 -22.57 18.46
C GLU A 29 -22.61 -21.12 18.50
N VAL A 30 -21.32 -20.90 18.27
CA VAL A 30 -20.73 -19.57 18.10
C VAL A 30 -21.26 -18.92 16.81
N GLU A 31 -21.24 -19.62 15.67
CA GLU A 31 -21.72 -19.09 14.38
C GLU A 31 -23.22 -18.73 14.41
N LYS A 32 -24.05 -19.43 15.21
CA LYS A 32 -25.48 -19.06 15.39
C LYS A 32 -25.68 -17.70 16.07
N GLN A 33 -24.73 -17.26 16.89
CA GLN A 33 -24.78 -15.98 17.59
C GLN A 33 -24.32 -14.82 16.68
N TYR A 34 -23.42 -15.07 15.73
CA TYR A 34 -22.93 -14.10 14.74
C TYR A 34 -23.83 -14.03 13.49
N LYS A 35 -25.09 -13.58 13.66
CA LYS A 35 -26.02 -13.35 12.54
C LYS A 35 -26.12 -11.89 12.08
N THR A 36 -25.44 -10.98 12.76
CA THR A 36 -25.28 -9.59 12.32
C THR A 36 -24.24 -9.54 11.22
N ALA A 37 -24.63 -9.09 10.03
CA ALA A 37 -23.66 -8.75 9.00
C ALA A 37 -22.99 -7.42 9.43
N GLU A 38 -21.70 -7.47 9.73
CA GLU A 38 -20.91 -6.26 9.94
C GLU A 38 -20.79 -5.54 8.59
N ILE A 39 -21.29 -4.31 8.53
CA ILE A 39 -21.19 -3.47 7.33
C ILE A 39 -19.97 -2.58 7.50
N VAL A 40 -18.92 -2.90 6.75
CA VAL A 40 -17.67 -2.14 6.70
C VAL A 40 -17.68 -1.27 5.43
N LEU A 41 -17.51 0.04 5.61
CA LEU A 41 -17.39 0.98 4.49
C LEU A 41 -15.94 0.98 3.96
N ASP A 42 -15.76 1.28 2.68
CA ASP A 42 -14.44 1.58 2.11
C ASP A 42 -14.26 3.10 2.04
N TYR A 43 -13.25 3.64 2.73
CA TYR A 43 -13.04 5.09 2.80
C TYR A 43 -12.98 5.74 1.40
N ASN A 44 -12.24 5.13 0.47
CA ASN A 44 -12.01 5.71 -0.85
C ASN A 44 -13.28 5.73 -1.70
N GLU A 45 -14.11 4.69 -1.59
CA GLU A 45 -15.41 4.65 -2.28
C GLU A 45 -16.40 5.67 -1.71
N ILE A 46 -16.42 5.87 -0.39
CA ILE A 46 -17.27 6.93 0.20
C ILE A 46 -16.73 8.32 -0.14
N LYS A 47 -15.40 8.51 -0.20
CA LYS A 47 -14.81 9.77 -0.67
C LYS A 47 -15.24 10.08 -2.10
N LYS A 48 -15.17 9.12 -3.02
CA LYS A 48 -15.67 9.29 -4.40
C LYS A 48 -17.15 9.63 -4.45
N LEU A 49 -17.96 9.02 -3.58
CA LEU A 49 -19.38 9.34 -3.45
C LEU A 49 -19.57 10.79 -2.98
N ALA A 50 -18.82 11.23 -1.96
CA ALA A 50 -18.85 12.60 -1.46
C ALA A 50 -18.46 13.60 -2.56
N ASP A 51 -17.33 13.36 -3.23
CA ASP A 51 -16.78 14.18 -4.32
C ASP A 51 -17.75 14.31 -5.52
N SER A 52 -18.67 13.35 -5.70
CA SER A 52 -19.69 13.33 -6.75
C SER A 52 -21.08 13.77 -6.27
N SER A 53 -21.20 14.22 -5.02
CA SER A 53 -22.45 14.65 -4.41
C SER A 53 -22.36 16.11 -3.91
N ASP A 54 -23.49 16.68 -3.51
CA ASP A 54 -23.54 18.00 -2.87
C ASP A 54 -23.13 17.95 -1.38
N GLU A 55 -22.87 16.75 -0.84
CA GLU A 55 -22.65 16.49 0.57
C GLU A 55 -21.21 16.03 0.84
N ASP A 56 -20.68 16.42 2.00
CA ASP A 56 -19.32 16.08 2.38
C ASP A 56 -19.17 14.63 2.90
N LEU A 57 -17.92 14.21 3.07
CA LEU A 57 -17.58 12.88 3.56
C LEU A 57 -18.11 12.61 4.98
N SER A 58 -18.15 13.64 5.83
CA SER A 58 -18.70 13.53 7.20
C SER A 58 -20.19 13.21 7.19
N TYR A 59 -20.93 13.85 6.30
CA TYR A 59 -22.35 13.59 6.09
C TYR A 59 -22.57 12.13 5.67
N TRP A 60 -21.84 11.65 4.66
CA TRP A 60 -22.00 10.28 4.18
C TRP A 60 -21.65 9.24 5.25
N PHE A 61 -20.57 9.43 6.01
CA PHE A 61 -20.25 8.54 7.12
C PHE A 61 -21.36 8.48 8.17
N LYS A 62 -21.90 9.63 8.60
CA LYS A 62 -23.04 9.67 9.53
C LYS A 62 -24.27 9.00 8.93
N LYS A 63 -24.53 9.20 7.63
CA LYS A 63 -25.67 8.61 6.94
C LYS A 63 -25.58 7.09 6.86
N PHE A 64 -24.41 6.56 6.51
CA PHE A 64 -24.19 5.11 6.50
C PHE A 64 -24.20 4.53 7.90
N LYS A 65 -23.73 5.26 8.92
CA LYS A 65 -23.87 4.86 10.32
C LYS A 65 -25.35 4.69 10.71
N GLU A 66 -26.23 5.62 10.31
CA GLU A 66 -27.68 5.50 10.51
C GLU A 66 -28.28 4.27 9.79
N PHE A 67 -27.69 3.86 8.67
CA PHE A 67 -28.11 2.67 7.91
C PHE A 67 -27.53 1.35 8.43
N GLY A 68 -26.69 1.39 9.48
CA GLY A 68 -26.14 0.21 10.13
C GLY A 68 -24.69 -0.10 9.77
N ALA A 69 -23.95 0.82 9.14
CA ALA A 69 -22.50 0.70 9.04
C ALA A 69 -21.85 0.73 10.42
N GLU A 70 -20.93 -0.19 10.68
CA GLU A 70 -20.28 -0.30 11.98
C GLU A 70 -18.88 0.30 11.95
N SER A 71 -18.16 0.09 10.85
CA SER A 71 -16.77 0.50 10.70
C SER A 71 -16.46 1.04 9.29
N VAL A 72 -15.33 1.75 9.18
CA VAL A 72 -14.72 2.19 7.93
C VAL A 72 -13.35 1.55 7.81
N SER A 73 -13.10 0.94 6.66
CA SER A 73 -11.78 0.47 6.28
C SER A 73 -10.97 1.58 5.63
N ILE A 74 -9.76 1.81 6.15
CA ILE A 74 -8.84 2.86 5.71
C ILE A 74 -7.55 2.21 5.25
N GLN A 75 -7.17 2.46 4.00
CA GLN A 75 -5.90 2.01 3.44
C GLN A 75 -4.77 2.94 3.88
N GLU A 76 -3.54 2.42 3.94
CA GLU A 76 -2.35 3.28 4.09
C GLU A 76 -2.24 4.29 2.94
N GLU A 77 -1.65 5.44 3.24
CA GLU A 77 -1.20 6.38 2.23
C GLU A 77 -0.04 5.79 1.42
N THR A 78 0.10 6.29 0.20
CA THR A 78 1.21 5.99 -0.71
C THR A 78 1.69 7.30 -1.32
N ILE A 79 2.87 7.29 -1.94
CA ILE A 79 3.39 8.45 -2.67
C ILE A 79 2.40 8.89 -3.78
N ASN A 80 1.82 7.94 -4.52
CA ASN A 80 0.79 8.23 -5.50
C ASN A 80 -0.46 8.88 -4.88
N LEU A 81 -0.95 8.36 -3.76
CA LEU A 81 -2.14 8.92 -3.09
C LEU A 81 -1.88 10.34 -2.58
N LEU A 82 -0.68 10.65 -2.09
CA LEU A 82 -0.30 12.00 -1.69
C LEU A 82 -0.27 12.95 -2.90
N ILE A 83 0.30 12.52 -4.03
CA ILE A 83 0.30 13.32 -5.26
C ILE A 83 -1.13 13.56 -5.76
N GLU A 84 -1.98 12.52 -5.77
CA GLU A 84 -3.39 12.63 -6.17
C GLU A 84 -4.20 13.55 -5.23
N ALA A 85 -3.86 13.58 -3.94
CA ALA A 85 -4.45 14.48 -2.97
C ALA A 85 -3.96 15.93 -3.10
N GLY A 86 -2.96 16.19 -3.97
CA GLY A 86 -2.46 17.53 -4.28
C GLY A 86 -1.38 18.03 -3.33
N TYR A 87 -0.73 17.15 -2.57
CA TYR A 87 0.43 17.54 -1.76
C TYR A 87 1.58 18.01 -2.65
N GLU A 88 2.34 19.00 -2.17
CA GLU A 88 3.46 19.61 -2.90
C GLU A 88 4.72 18.73 -2.84
N LEU A 89 4.66 17.57 -3.48
CA LEU A 89 5.80 16.71 -3.72
C LEU A 89 5.92 16.32 -5.19
N ARG A 90 7.15 15.99 -5.59
CA ARG A 90 7.47 15.38 -6.88
C ARG A 90 8.04 14.00 -6.63
N ALA A 91 7.60 13.00 -7.38
CA ALA A 91 8.18 11.66 -7.35
C ALA A 91 8.44 11.16 -8.78
N GLU A 92 9.67 10.76 -9.07
CA GLU A 92 10.08 10.34 -10.41
C GLU A 92 10.98 9.10 -10.39
N ILE A 93 10.70 8.17 -11.31
CA ILE A 93 11.58 7.03 -11.58
C ILE A 93 12.79 7.55 -12.35
N VAL A 94 14.00 7.26 -11.87
CA VAL A 94 15.24 7.81 -12.43
C VAL A 94 15.37 7.52 -13.93
N SER A 95 15.01 6.31 -14.39
CA SER A 95 15.03 5.96 -15.81
C SER A 95 14.08 6.78 -16.70
N GLN A 96 13.02 7.38 -16.12
CA GLN A 96 12.14 8.30 -16.85
C GLN A 96 12.64 9.73 -16.74
N LEU A 97 13.02 10.16 -15.52
CA LEU A 97 13.59 11.48 -15.26
C LEU A 97 14.72 11.83 -16.24
N VAL A 98 15.68 10.92 -16.42
CA VAL A 98 16.86 11.19 -17.26
C VAL A 98 16.55 11.34 -18.76
N LYS A 99 15.34 10.98 -19.21
CA LYS A 99 14.89 11.18 -20.60
C LYS A 99 14.42 12.61 -20.86
N GLU A 100 14.11 13.37 -19.81
CA GLU A 100 13.65 14.73 -19.96
C GLU A 100 14.80 15.65 -20.35
N TYR A 101 14.53 16.56 -21.29
CA TYR A 101 15.54 17.52 -21.71
C TYR A 101 15.84 18.48 -20.56
N LYS A 102 17.13 18.57 -20.18
CA LYS A 102 17.61 19.40 -19.06
C LYS A 102 17.01 19.03 -17.70
N TRP A 103 16.72 17.75 -17.46
CA TRP A 103 16.28 17.27 -16.16
C TRP A 103 17.20 17.71 -15.00
N GLN A 104 18.49 17.90 -15.27
CA GLN A 104 19.49 18.34 -14.29
C GLN A 104 19.20 19.72 -13.72
N ASP A 105 18.48 20.58 -14.45
CA ASP A 105 18.15 21.93 -13.99
C ASP A 105 17.05 21.90 -12.90
N SER A 106 16.38 20.75 -12.70
CA SER A 106 15.31 20.57 -11.69
C SER A 106 15.80 19.99 -10.36
N TYR A 107 17.08 19.66 -10.22
CA TYR A 107 17.62 18.96 -9.07
C TYR A 107 18.94 19.58 -8.61
N HIS A 108 19.23 19.48 -7.32
CA HIS A 108 20.52 19.91 -6.77
C HIS A 108 21.69 19.13 -7.40
N GLU A 109 22.87 19.78 -7.51
CA GLU A 109 24.04 19.22 -8.19
C GLU A 109 24.52 17.89 -7.61
N GLU A 110 24.34 17.69 -6.30
CA GLU A 110 24.67 16.44 -5.61
C GLU A 110 23.80 15.28 -6.10
N ILE A 111 22.48 15.48 -6.21
CA ILE A 111 21.55 14.46 -6.74
C ILE A 111 21.86 14.16 -8.20
N VAL A 112 22.12 15.20 -9.00
CA VAL A 112 22.51 15.05 -10.41
C VAL A 112 23.80 14.23 -10.54
N SER A 113 24.77 14.46 -9.67
CA SER A 113 26.05 13.74 -9.68
C SER A 113 25.86 12.29 -9.25
N ALA A 114 25.12 12.03 -8.18
CA ALA A 114 24.81 10.68 -7.70
C ALA A 114 24.07 9.83 -8.76
N ILE A 115 23.17 10.42 -9.55
CA ILE A 115 22.54 9.74 -10.70
C ILE A 115 23.57 9.44 -11.79
N LYS A 116 24.43 10.40 -12.15
CA LYS A 116 25.44 10.23 -13.21
C LYS A 116 26.52 9.22 -12.84
N GLU A 117 26.89 9.15 -11.57
CA GLU A 117 27.86 8.21 -11.01
C GLU A 117 27.23 6.84 -10.69
N ASN A 118 25.93 6.69 -10.94
CA ASN A 118 25.15 5.46 -10.77
C ASN A 118 25.11 4.97 -9.30
N GLU A 119 25.21 5.90 -8.36
CA GLU A 119 24.91 5.69 -6.94
C GLU A 119 23.40 5.65 -6.71
N ILE A 120 22.67 6.52 -7.42
CA ILE A 120 21.22 6.45 -7.59
C ILE A 120 20.94 5.73 -8.92
N LYS A 121 20.29 4.57 -8.85
CA LYS A 121 20.13 3.67 -9.99
C LYS A 121 18.93 4.06 -10.86
N PRO A 122 18.90 3.65 -12.15
CA PRO A 122 17.77 3.91 -13.04
C PRO A 122 16.40 3.38 -12.56
N VAL A 123 16.41 2.39 -11.65
CA VAL A 123 15.20 1.76 -11.08
C VAL A 123 14.78 2.38 -9.75
N ASP A 124 15.57 3.30 -9.20
CA ASP A 124 15.26 3.97 -7.95
C ASP A 124 14.17 5.04 -8.19
N LEU A 125 13.44 5.37 -7.13
CA LEU A 125 12.45 6.44 -7.11
C LEU A 125 13.02 7.61 -6.30
N ILE A 126 13.01 8.80 -6.88
CA ILE A 126 13.39 10.04 -6.17
C ILE A 126 12.10 10.78 -5.83
N ILE A 127 11.95 11.09 -4.55
CA ILE A 127 10.90 11.96 -4.02
C ILE A 127 11.55 13.26 -3.57
N SER A 128 10.96 14.40 -3.91
CA SER A 128 11.42 15.71 -3.48
C SER A 128 10.26 16.61 -3.07
N THR A 129 10.42 17.34 -1.97
CA THR A 129 9.45 18.33 -1.48
C THR A 129 10.18 19.46 -0.76
N GLU A 130 9.58 20.65 -0.71
CA GLU A 130 10.02 21.78 0.11
C GLU A 130 9.28 21.81 1.47
N ASP A 131 8.28 20.94 1.65
CA ASP A 131 7.48 20.86 2.87
C ASP A 131 8.13 19.90 3.89
N GLU A 132 8.63 20.47 4.99
CA GLU A 132 9.28 19.74 6.08
C GLU A 132 8.32 18.79 6.83
N GLU A 133 7.05 19.18 6.99
CA GLU A 133 6.06 18.37 7.69
C GLU A 133 5.72 17.13 6.87
N LEU A 134 5.49 17.31 5.57
CA LEU A 134 5.26 16.23 4.62
C LEU A 134 6.48 15.30 4.52
N TYR A 135 7.68 15.86 4.42
CA TYR A 135 8.92 15.08 4.43
C TYR A 135 9.03 14.23 5.70
N SER A 136 8.79 14.84 6.86
CA SER A 136 8.86 14.16 8.17
C SER A 136 7.83 13.03 8.28
N TYR A 137 6.62 13.26 7.78
CA TYR A 137 5.56 12.25 7.70
C TYR A 137 6.01 11.04 6.86
N ILE A 138 6.49 11.27 5.64
CA ILE A 138 6.93 10.21 4.73
C ILE A 138 8.09 9.42 5.35
N VAL A 139 9.11 10.11 5.88
CA VAL A 139 10.27 9.45 6.49
C VAL A 139 9.88 8.63 7.72
N SER A 140 9.02 9.15 8.60
CA SER A 140 8.54 8.40 9.77
C SER A 140 7.84 7.11 9.34
N GLY A 141 6.95 7.19 8.35
CA GLY A 141 6.27 6.03 7.78
C GLY A 141 7.24 5.00 7.21
N LEU A 142 8.25 5.46 6.47
CA LEU A 142 9.28 4.59 5.89
C LEU A 142 10.15 3.91 6.96
N GLU A 143 10.56 4.62 8.01
CA GLU A 143 11.42 4.08 9.09
C GLU A 143 10.69 3.04 9.94
N GLU A 144 9.39 3.24 10.19
CA GLU A 144 8.52 2.29 10.89
C GLU A 144 8.32 1.00 10.07
N ARG A 145 8.17 1.14 8.75
CA ARG A 145 7.78 0.05 7.85
C ARG A 145 8.95 -0.73 7.26
N TYR A 146 10.07 -0.06 7.00
CA TYR A 146 11.13 -0.59 6.14
C TYR A 146 12.50 -0.54 6.81
N ALA A 147 13.45 -1.31 6.26
CA ALA A 147 14.82 -1.27 6.72
C ALA A 147 15.47 0.07 6.35
N ALA A 148 16.43 0.53 7.14
CA ALA A 148 17.10 1.82 6.90
C ALA A 148 17.80 1.87 5.52
N GLU A 149 18.29 0.73 5.04
CA GLU A 149 18.93 0.57 3.73
C GLU A 149 17.98 0.66 2.52
N PHE A 150 16.67 0.68 2.76
CA PHE A 150 15.67 0.81 1.70
C PHE A 150 15.54 2.24 1.18
N HIS A 151 15.95 3.24 1.97
CA HIS A 151 15.84 4.64 1.59
C HIS A 151 17.07 5.45 1.99
N GLU A 152 17.42 6.45 1.19
CA GLU A 152 18.44 7.46 1.49
C GLU A 152 17.78 8.84 1.56
N ARG A 153 18.37 9.75 2.34
CA ARG A 153 17.82 11.07 2.63
C ARG A 153 18.87 12.13 2.36
N HIS A 154 18.49 13.21 1.69
CA HIS A 154 19.35 14.37 1.47
C HIS A 154 18.55 15.64 1.74
N ILE A 155 19.16 16.62 2.40
CA ILE A 155 18.56 17.93 2.66
C ILE A 155 19.50 18.95 2.02
N LEU A 156 19.06 19.56 0.92
CA LEU A 156 19.90 20.36 0.05
C LEU A 156 19.13 21.61 -0.36
N ASP A 157 19.65 22.80 -0.04
CA ASP A 157 19.06 24.09 -0.40
C ASP A 157 17.55 24.21 -0.12
N ASP A 158 17.13 23.89 1.11
CA ASP A 158 15.73 23.90 1.57
C ASP A 158 14.79 22.91 0.83
N VAL A 159 15.35 22.02 0.01
CA VAL A 159 14.63 20.89 -0.61
C VAL A 159 15.00 19.59 0.09
N TYR A 160 13.98 18.82 0.44
CA TYR A 160 14.11 17.52 1.06
C TYR A 160 13.98 16.43 0.00
N TYR A 161 15.00 15.58 -0.11
CA TYR A 161 15.05 14.46 -1.04
C TYR A 161 15.01 13.13 -0.30
N ILE A 162 14.19 12.21 -0.79
CA ILE A 162 14.15 10.81 -0.37
C ILE A 162 14.38 9.94 -1.60
N VAL A 163 15.39 9.09 -1.56
CA VAL A 163 15.67 8.13 -2.63
C VAL A 163 15.26 6.74 -2.14
N LEU A 164 14.22 6.17 -2.75
CA LEU A 164 13.82 4.78 -2.48
C LEU A 164 14.60 3.84 -3.40
N LYS A 165 15.28 2.87 -2.80
CA LYS A 165 16.12 1.90 -3.52
C LYS A 165 15.26 0.82 -4.15
N GLY A 166 15.25 0.78 -5.47
CA GLY A 166 14.44 -0.14 -6.27
C GLY A 166 15.20 -1.32 -6.84
N THR A 167 14.43 -2.28 -7.33
CA THR A 167 14.91 -3.40 -8.14
C THR A 167 14.21 -3.41 -9.50
N ASN A 168 14.67 -4.24 -10.42
CA ASN A 168 14.00 -4.40 -11.73
C ASN A 168 12.56 -4.92 -11.58
N ASP A 169 12.25 -5.65 -10.50
CA ASP A 169 10.91 -6.21 -10.24
C ASP A 169 9.92 -5.13 -9.77
N ASP A 170 10.42 -3.94 -9.41
CA ASP A 170 9.62 -2.81 -8.96
C ASP A 170 9.26 -1.85 -10.11
N ILE A 171 9.72 -2.11 -11.34
CA ILE A 171 9.37 -1.32 -12.52
C ILE A 171 8.31 -2.05 -13.34
N TYR A 172 7.18 -1.38 -13.54
CA TYR A 172 6.09 -1.88 -14.37
C TYR A 172 6.17 -1.28 -15.76
N TYR A 173 5.94 -2.14 -16.75
CA TYR A 173 6.06 -1.82 -18.15
C TYR A 173 4.70 -1.93 -18.84
N SER A 174 4.48 -1.09 -19.85
CA SER A 174 3.31 -1.16 -20.71
C SER A 174 3.35 -2.41 -21.60
N GLU A 175 2.26 -2.65 -22.33
CA GLU A 175 2.30 -3.58 -23.46
C GLU A 175 3.37 -3.17 -24.47
N THR A 176 3.88 -4.17 -25.20
CA THR A 176 4.91 -3.97 -26.22
C THR A 176 4.31 -3.28 -27.45
N ASP A 177 4.77 -2.06 -27.73
CA ASP A 177 4.47 -1.33 -28.95
C ASP A 177 5.29 -1.92 -30.12
N LYS A 178 4.60 -2.42 -31.16
CA LYS A 178 5.25 -2.85 -32.41
C LYS A 178 5.33 -1.67 -33.37
N ILE A 179 6.53 -1.16 -33.58
CA ILE A 179 6.76 -0.07 -34.53
C ILE A 179 6.93 -0.67 -35.93
N ILE A 180 5.98 -0.37 -36.80
CA ILE A 180 5.95 -0.85 -38.20
C ILE A 180 6.35 0.26 -39.15
N ASN A 181 6.98 -0.10 -40.27
CA ASN A 181 7.24 0.83 -41.36
C ASN A 181 5.97 1.05 -42.21
N ILE A 182 6.05 1.94 -43.21
CA ILE A 182 4.93 2.22 -44.12
C ILE A 182 4.41 0.98 -44.87
N ASP A 183 5.26 -0.04 -45.05
CA ASP A 183 4.92 -1.30 -45.71
C ASP A 183 4.33 -2.34 -44.73
N GLY A 184 4.11 -1.97 -43.46
CA GLY A 184 3.59 -2.87 -42.42
C GLY A 184 4.59 -3.89 -41.88
N LYS A 185 5.89 -3.76 -42.21
CA LYS A 185 6.95 -4.62 -41.66
C LYS A 185 7.42 -4.07 -40.32
N GLY A 186 7.53 -4.95 -39.33
CA GLY A 186 8.08 -4.62 -38.02
C GLY A 186 9.52 -4.11 -38.13
N VAL A 187 9.79 -2.95 -37.55
CA VAL A 187 11.10 -2.30 -37.50
C VAL A 187 11.77 -2.58 -36.17
N TYR A 188 11.06 -2.32 -35.07
CA TYR A 188 11.49 -2.65 -33.71
C TYR A 188 10.30 -2.72 -32.76
N GLU A 189 10.53 -3.36 -31.61
CA GLU A 189 9.60 -3.40 -30.50
C GLU A 189 10.05 -2.38 -29.44
N SER A 190 9.11 -1.67 -28.86
CA SER A 190 9.36 -0.70 -27.79
C SER A 190 8.48 -1.03 -26.59
N VAL A 191 9.06 -0.95 -25.41
CA VAL A 191 8.35 -1.12 -24.14
C VAL A 191 8.56 0.13 -23.33
N LYS A 192 7.48 0.74 -22.85
CA LYS A 192 7.54 1.95 -22.04
C LYS A 192 7.41 1.57 -20.57
N VAL A 193 8.10 2.30 -19.70
CA VAL A 193 7.83 2.20 -18.27
C VAL A 193 6.47 2.83 -18.04
N ALA A 194 5.58 2.09 -17.40
CA ALA A 194 4.22 2.51 -17.10
C ALA A 194 4.11 3.04 -15.67
N ASP A 195 4.76 2.40 -14.70
CA ASP A 195 4.67 2.76 -13.29
C ASP A 195 5.84 2.16 -12.50
N SER A 196 5.98 2.53 -11.22
CA SER A 196 6.82 1.84 -10.26
C SER A 196 6.00 1.36 -9.07
N ARG A 197 6.28 0.14 -8.63
CA ARG A 197 5.76 -0.40 -7.38
C ARG A 197 6.09 0.48 -6.18
N LEU A 198 7.24 1.15 -6.20
CA LEU A 198 7.71 2.04 -5.14
C LEU A 198 6.80 3.26 -4.93
N MET A 199 6.05 3.67 -5.97
CA MET A 199 5.07 4.76 -5.85
C MET A 199 3.83 4.35 -5.03
N ASN A 200 3.62 3.05 -4.87
CA ASN A 200 2.42 2.44 -4.31
C ASN A 200 2.68 1.67 -3.00
N ILE A 201 3.83 1.87 -2.35
CA ILE A 201 4.13 1.28 -1.04
C ILE A 201 3.42 2.05 0.07
N GLY A 202 3.09 1.35 1.17
CA GLY A 202 2.45 1.96 2.33
C GLY A 202 3.43 2.77 3.16
N ILE A 203 3.07 4.02 3.48
CA ILE A 203 3.88 4.95 4.29
C ILE A 203 3.15 5.38 5.57
N GLY A 204 2.21 4.57 6.06
CA GLY A 204 1.40 4.90 7.23
C GLY A 204 0.00 5.39 6.88
N TYR A 205 -0.70 5.90 7.89
CA TYR A 205 -2.10 6.32 7.77
C TYR A 205 -2.25 7.81 7.99
N ASP A 206 -3.23 8.42 7.33
CA ASP A 206 -3.63 9.80 7.56
C ASP A 206 -4.47 9.91 8.85
N PRO A 207 -3.99 10.65 9.88
CA PRO A 207 -4.71 10.84 11.14
C PRO A 207 -6.06 11.55 10.97
N GLU A 208 -6.20 12.42 9.98
CA GLU A 208 -7.45 13.13 9.70
C GLU A 208 -8.52 12.17 9.20
N LYS A 209 -8.16 11.25 8.29
CA LYS A 209 -9.09 10.19 7.80
C LYS A 209 -9.61 9.32 8.96
N ILE A 210 -8.72 8.95 9.88
CA ILE A 210 -9.07 8.16 11.07
C ILE A 210 -10.00 8.96 11.99
N SER A 211 -9.68 10.24 12.23
CA SER A 211 -10.44 11.11 13.11
C SER A 211 -11.85 11.34 12.57
N LEU A 212 -11.97 11.61 11.27
CA LEU A 212 -13.24 11.82 10.58
C LEU A 212 -14.20 10.61 10.72
N ALA A 213 -13.69 9.39 10.56
CA ALA A 213 -14.47 8.18 10.72
C ALA A 213 -14.94 8.00 12.17
N LYS A 214 -14.05 8.23 13.15
CA LYS A 214 -14.36 8.13 14.58
C LYS A 214 -15.39 9.16 15.02
N GLU A 215 -15.28 10.40 14.54
CA GLU A 215 -16.24 11.47 14.82
C GLU A 215 -17.64 11.18 14.26
N ALA A 216 -17.73 10.40 13.18
CA ALA A 216 -18.99 9.89 12.66
C ALA A 216 -19.56 8.69 13.45
N GLY A 217 -18.85 8.24 14.50
CA GLY A 217 -19.25 7.11 15.33
C GLY A 217 -18.99 5.75 14.68
N LEU A 218 -18.09 5.68 13.70
CA LEU A 218 -17.67 4.45 13.05
C LEU A 218 -16.35 3.96 13.67
N ASP A 219 -16.23 2.65 13.84
CA ASP A 219 -14.95 2.03 14.16
C ASP A 219 -14.01 2.10 12.95
N VAL A 220 -12.70 1.97 13.16
CA VAL A 220 -11.71 2.09 12.09
C VAL A 220 -10.98 0.76 11.91
N VAL A 221 -11.02 0.23 10.70
CA VAL A 221 -10.30 -0.97 10.28
C VAL A 221 -9.13 -0.54 9.39
N LEU A 222 -7.93 -0.57 9.94
CA LEU A 222 -6.72 -0.23 9.20
C LEU A 222 -6.33 -1.36 8.24
N ARG A 223 -6.10 -1.02 6.97
CA ARG A 223 -5.75 -1.95 5.89
C ARG A 223 -4.36 -1.66 5.37
N PRO A 224 -3.33 -2.36 5.86
CA PRO A 224 -1.99 -2.13 5.39
C PRO A 224 -1.78 -2.67 3.97
N ILE A 225 -0.93 -1.98 3.22
CA ILE A 225 -0.48 -2.37 1.89
C ILE A 225 0.65 -3.38 2.03
N ASN A 226 0.47 -4.51 1.37
CA ASN A 226 1.44 -5.58 1.33
C ASN A 226 2.57 -5.26 0.35
N PHE A 227 3.81 -5.21 0.85
CA PHE A 227 5.02 -5.10 0.04
C PHE A 227 5.94 -6.30 0.34
N PRO A 228 5.75 -7.44 -0.34
CA PRO A 228 6.38 -8.72 -0.01
C PRO A 228 7.90 -8.69 0.14
N THR A 229 8.58 -7.82 -0.62
CA THR A 229 10.02 -7.66 -0.57
C THR A 229 10.50 -7.16 0.81
N TYR A 230 9.70 -6.35 1.49
CA TYR A 230 10.04 -5.75 2.79
C TYR A 230 8.85 -5.73 3.76
N ASN A 231 8.42 -6.91 4.18
CA ASN A 231 7.28 -7.09 5.10
C ASN A 231 7.67 -7.38 6.55
N GLU A 232 8.96 -7.47 6.87
CA GLU A 232 9.41 -8.00 8.17
C GLU A 232 8.86 -7.19 9.36
N LYS A 233 8.77 -5.87 9.21
CA LYS A 233 8.25 -4.96 10.24
C LYS A 233 6.74 -4.74 10.18
N LEU A 234 6.04 -5.26 9.17
CA LEU A 234 4.61 -4.97 8.95
C LEU A 234 3.76 -5.30 10.17
N ALA A 235 3.97 -6.49 10.75
CA ALA A 235 3.23 -6.93 11.92
C ALA A 235 3.56 -6.06 13.15
N ASP A 236 4.82 -5.63 13.30
CA ASP A 236 5.27 -4.82 14.43
C ASP A 236 4.79 -3.37 14.36
N ALA A 237 4.74 -2.79 13.15
CA ALA A 237 4.31 -1.42 12.90
C ALA A 237 2.84 -1.19 13.32
N TYR A 238 2.00 -2.23 13.28
CA TYR A 238 0.56 -2.13 13.58
C TYR A 238 0.08 -3.09 14.67
N LYS A 239 0.96 -3.46 15.62
CA LYS A 239 0.51 -4.15 16.83
C LYS A 239 -0.49 -3.28 17.58
N ALA A 240 -1.74 -3.73 17.61
CA ALA A 240 -2.79 -3.22 18.49
C ALA A 240 -2.59 -3.66 19.94
#